data_AF-A0A4Q9GYJ9-F1
#
_entry.id   AF-A0A4Q9GYJ9-F1
#
_cell.length_a   1.000
_cell.length_b   1.000
_cell.length_c   1.000
_cell.angle_alpha   90.00
_cell.angle_beta   90.00
_cell.angle_gamma   90.00
#
_symmetry.space_group_name_H-M   'P 1'
#
loop_
_entity.id
_entity.type
_entity.pdbx_description
1 polymer ?
#
loop_
_entity_poly.entity_id
_entity_poly.type
_entity_poly.pdbx_seq_one_letter_code
_entity_poly.pdbx_strand_id
1 'polypeptide(L)'
;MTDSSNPTPRTAVRLDALEHAFMREVTNRWQDEFARQAVPIAAPSVAPAESSATPADSPISRPTAVAGPALTPEPGRSRRADTAWRAPHPIGSTLPGPLFNEEMPPGVLPRANPPLRSPALPDVPRLPQGVVLQWPVRFHAAGGDYARLWAMHVLLLLLTGGLAWPWVMQRREQFFLRNTRVVGHALDHRLEAVSLWPRFALTLAIALGVGAAALQDARTGWLAMGLAALVWPVVIHLRMQQQVVSITWAGRRLWLEGGLLGVYRASMGGVLLAMAGAALTALAWAPDAPVPWWAAAVAWSAWILSVPWVSWAVLRHRQAHLRLGPFRMLWKVSAADFSALWHRSIVWSAVVFAALAGLGALVLALGLLVGRATGRPGVSREALTVLVGLLAVAWAVVVVPFIQARLINLVWGKTGNRHFRFRSDIPVKAYTRLHVRLAIRLLLTAGLYWPWAVVQVRRLRMQSLQVWSRVDVDVMLAHWPTTQGDTAPVAVSPVSVMPDEIPSASSLQQVSGLYKVRA
;
A
#
# COMPACT_ATOMS: atom_id res chain seq x y z
N MET A 1 18.08 -61.00 -19.27
CA MET A 1 16.62 -60.87 -19.26
C MET A 1 16.25 -60.39 -17.86
N THR A 2 16.00 -59.09 -17.65
CA THR A 2 14.72 -58.37 -17.87
C THR A 2 13.65 -58.81 -16.87
N ASP A 3 13.00 -57.94 -16.09
CA ASP A 3 12.97 -56.46 -16.11
C ASP A 3 12.79 -55.86 -14.69
N SER A 4 12.98 -54.55 -14.51
CA SER A 4 12.81 -53.87 -13.21
C SER A 4 12.10 -52.51 -13.29
N SER A 5 10.89 -52.44 -12.74
CA SER A 5 9.97 -51.29 -12.84
C SER A 5 9.79 -50.54 -11.50
N ASN A 6 10.88 -49.99 -10.96
CA ASN A 6 10.82 -49.11 -9.79
C ASN A 6 10.46 -47.66 -10.22
N PRO A 7 9.36 -47.03 -9.74
CA PRO A 7 8.94 -45.70 -10.19
C PRO A 7 9.97 -44.61 -9.86
N THR A 8 10.32 -43.81 -10.86
CA THR A 8 11.45 -42.85 -10.78
C THR A 8 11.17 -41.64 -9.86
N PRO A 9 12.17 -41.12 -9.12
CA PRO A 9 12.00 -40.03 -8.14
C PRO A 9 11.78 -38.62 -8.74
N ARG A 10 11.55 -38.50 -10.06
CA ARG A 10 11.48 -37.19 -10.75
C ARG A 10 10.14 -36.46 -10.60
N THR A 11 9.08 -37.11 -10.13
CA THR A 11 7.74 -36.51 -9.94
C THR A 11 7.57 -35.86 -8.56
N ALA A 12 8.08 -36.46 -7.49
CA ALA A 12 7.93 -35.94 -6.12
C ALA A 12 8.54 -34.55 -5.95
N VAL A 13 9.78 -34.36 -6.42
CA VAL A 13 10.54 -33.10 -6.27
C VAL A 13 9.84 -31.88 -6.90
N ARG A 14 8.96 -32.09 -7.89
CA ARG A 14 8.16 -31.00 -8.49
C ARG A 14 7.01 -30.53 -7.60
N LEU A 15 6.44 -31.40 -6.77
CA LEU A 15 5.37 -31.01 -5.83
C LEU A 15 5.95 -30.21 -4.66
N ASP A 16 7.02 -30.69 -4.02
CA ASP A 16 7.69 -29.96 -2.92
C ASP A 16 8.15 -28.56 -3.36
N ALA A 17 8.69 -28.44 -4.58
CA ALA A 17 9.12 -27.16 -5.13
C ALA A 17 7.94 -26.19 -5.36
N LEU A 18 6.80 -26.69 -5.85
CA LEU A 18 5.59 -25.89 -6.06
C LEU A 18 4.92 -25.53 -4.72
N GLU A 19 4.90 -26.43 -3.75
CA GLU A 19 4.37 -26.15 -2.41
C GLU A 19 5.25 -25.13 -1.67
N HIS A 20 6.58 -25.28 -1.70
CA HIS A 20 7.49 -24.28 -1.14
C HIS A 20 7.47 -22.95 -1.90
N ALA A 21 7.15 -22.94 -3.20
CA ALA A 21 6.90 -21.69 -3.93
C ALA A 21 5.58 -21.05 -3.49
N PHE A 22 4.49 -21.81 -3.43
CA PHE A 22 3.16 -21.36 -3.00
C PHE A 22 3.16 -20.87 -1.54
N MET A 23 3.82 -21.58 -0.63
CA MET A 23 3.93 -21.20 0.79
C MET A 23 4.85 -19.99 0.99
N ARG A 24 5.92 -19.84 0.20
CA ARG A 24 6.70 -18.59 0.17
C ARG A 24 5.87 -17.43 -0.40
N GLU A 25 5.08 -17.65 -1.44
CA GLU A 25 4.21 -16.63 -2.02
C GLU A 25 3.07 -16.23 -1.06
N VAL A 26 2.50 -17.18 -0.32
CA VAL A 26 1.53 -16.94 0.76
C VAL A 26 2.17 -16.21 1.95
N THR A 27 3.43 -16.47 2.25
CA THR A 27 4.18 -15.78 3.32
C THR A 27 4.57 -14.36 2.91
N ASN A 28 5.08 -14.17 1.69
CA ASN A 28 5.35 -12.87 1.08
C ASN A 28 4.06 -12.03 0.95
N ARG A 29 2.93 -12.69 0.68
CA ARG A 29 1.59 -12.08 0.73
C ARG A 29 1.31 -11.34 2.03
N TRP A 30 1.86 -11.74 3.18
CA TRP A 30 1.68 -11.02 4.45
C TRP A 30 2.46 -9.69 4.51
N GLN A 31 3.68 -9.64 3.96
CA GLN A 31 4.42 -8.37 3.82
C GLN A 31 3.73 -7.42 2.83
N ASP A 32 3.18 -7.99 1.75
CA ASP A 32 2.38 -7.23 0.80
C ASP A 32 1.01 -6.83 1.41
N GLU A 33 0.43 -7.65 2.30
CA GLU A 33 -0.76 -7.30 3.09
C GLU A 33 -0.47 -6.16 4.07
N PHE A 34 0.70 -6.14 4.72
CA PHE A 34 1.18 -5.06 5.60
C PHE A 34 1.07 -3.70 4.91
N ALA A 35 1.64 -3.58 3.70
CA ALA A 35 1.60 -2.34 2.94
C ALA A 35 0.25 -2.11 2.21
N ARG A 36 -0.68 -3.08 2.20
CA ARG A 36 -2.07 -2.89 1.69
C ARG A 36 -3.02 -2.22 2.69
N GLN A 37 -2.66 -2.10 3.96
CA GLN A 37 -3.59 -1.73 5.05
C GLN A 37 -3.86 -0.23 5.24
N ALA A 38 -3.50 0.64 4.29
CA ALA A 38 -3.33 2.07 4.58
C ALA A 38 -3.85 3.07 3.52
N VAL A 39 -5.10 2.93 3.05
CA VAL A 39 -5.88 4.00 2.34
C VAL A 39 -7.40 3.82 2.55
N PRO A 40 -8.14 4.84 3.08
CA PRO A 40 -9.62 4.83 3.11
C PRO A 40 -10.35 6.22 3.16
N ILE A 41 -11.15 6.66 2.16
CA ILE A 41 -11.91 7.96 2.24
C ILE A 41 -13.32 8.02 1.58
N ALA A 42 -14.37 7.90 2.42
CA ALA A 42 -15.51 8.82 2.72
C ALA A 42 -16.42 9.56 1.70
N ALA A 43 -17.73 9.20 1.66
CA ALA A 43 -18.97 10.03 1.84
C ALA A 43 -20.25 9.82 0.89
N PRO A 44 -21.44 10.54 0.93
CA PRO A 44 -22.80 9.91 0.72
C PRO A 44 -23.68 10.19 -0.53
N SER A 45 -24.68 9.30 -0.75
CA SER A 45 -26.07 9.70 -1.06
C SER A 45 -27.16 8.62 -0.73
N VAL A 46 -28.39 9.12 -0.62
CA VAL A 46 -29.68 8.60 -0.10
C VAL A 46 -30.34 7.46 -0.92
N ALA A 47 -31.28 6.73 -0.30
CA ALA A 47 -32.33 5.93 -0.94
C ALA A 47 -33.73 6.41 -0.47
N PRO A 48 -34.80 6.35 -1.29
CA PRO A 48 -36.10 6.93 -0.97
C PRO A 48 -36.89 6.11 0.07
N ALA A 49 -37.87 6.76 0.69
CA ALA A 49 -38.78 6.15 1.67
C ALA A 49 -39.87 5.30 1.01
N GLU A 50 -40.32 4.27 1.71
CA GLU A 50 -41.51 3.48 1.36
C GLU A 50 -42.78 4.29 1.70
N SER A 51 -43.76 4.27 0.80
CA SER A 51 -45.11 4.81 1.02
C SER A 51 -46.11 3.86 0.39
N SER A 52 -47.10 3.43 1.19
CA SER A 52 -48.05 2.37 0.85
C SER A 52 -49.34 2.93 0.25
N ALA A 53 -49.61 2.67 -1.04
CA ALA A 53 -50.94 2.80 -1.65
C ALA A 53 -51.01 2.01 -2.98
N THR A 54 -52.18 1.45 -3.29
CA THR A 54 -52.50 0.66 -4.50
C THR A 54 -54.04 0.62 -4.66
N PRO A 55 -54.62 0.39 -5.86
CA PRO A 55 -54.47 1.06 -7.16
C PRO A 55 -55.77 1.81 -7.60
N ALA A 56 -55.71 2.60 -8.69
CA ALA A 56 -56.89 2.93 -9.51
C ALA A 56 -56.53 3.44 -10.93
N ASP A 57 -57.14 2.83 -11.95
CA ASP A 57 -57.58 3.34 -13.27
C ASP A 57 -56.64 4.09 -14.25
N SER A 58 -57.19 4.35 -15.45
CA SER A 58 -56.55 4.69 -16.74
C SER A 58 -57.21 5.97 -17.33
N PRO A 59 -57.00 6.44 -18.61
CA PRO A 59 -56.11 5.98 -19.68
C PRO A 59 -55.33 7.08 -20.48
N ILE A 60 -54.44 6.63 -21.39
CA ILE A 60 -54.06 7.19 -22.71
C ILE A 60 -53.97 8.73 -22.91
N SER A 61 -52.78 9.22 -23.33
CA SER A 61 -52.64 10.22 -24.42
C SER A 61 -51.19 10.34 -24.95
N ARG A 62 -51.03 10.71 -26.23
CA ARG A 62 -49.76 11.14 -26.88
C ARG A 62 -49.88 12.61 -27.28
N PRO A 63 -48.76 13.33 -27.32
CA PRO A 63 -48.41 14.15 -28.50
C PRO A 63 -46.99 13.78 -29.00
N THR A 64 -46.77 13.48 -30.28
CA THR A 64 -46.85 14.35 -31.48
C THR A 64 -45.63 15.26 -31.61
N ALA A 65 -44.86 15.06 -32.68
CA ALA A 65 -43.66 15.83 -32.99
C ALA A 65 -43.97 17.16 -33.69
N VAL A 66 -43.10 18.15 -33.52
CA VAL A 66 -43.13 19.42 -34.25
C VAL A 66 -41.75 19.64 -34.88
N ALA A 67 -41.71 20.01 -36.16
CA ALA A 67 -40.47 20.26 -36.89
C ALA A 67 -40.08 21.74 -36.84
N GLY A 68 -38.76 22.01 -36.81
CA GLY A 68 -38.17 23.33 -37.05
C GLY A 68 -37.48 23.37 -38.43
N PRO A 69 -37.42 24.53 -39.10
CA PRO A 69 -36.96 24.63 -40.48
C PRO A 69 -35.43 24.56 -40.65
N ALA A 70 -35.00 24.24 -41.87
CA ALA A 70 -33.59 24.14 -42.25
C ALA A 70 -32.96 25.51 -42.55
N LEU A 71 -31.63 25.60 -42.37
CA LEU A 71 -30.77 26.65 -42.91
C LEU A 71 -29.58 26.03 -43.64
N THR A 72 -28.92 26.85 -44.47
CA THR A 72 -28.06 26.46 -45.60
C THR A 72 -26.72 25.78 -45.25
N PRO A 73 -26.15 24.98 -46.17
CA PRO A 73 -24.88 24.28 -45.95
C PRO A 73 -23.64 25.14 -46.23
N GLU A 74 -22.70 25.14 -45.29
CA GLU A 74 -21.32 25.63 -45.49
C GLU A 74 -20.45 24.58 -46.22
N PRO A 75 -19.64 24.97 -47.22
CA PRO A 75 -18.82 24.03 -47.99
C PRO A 75 -17.46 23.71 -47.32
N GLY A 76 -16.92 22.52 -47.62
CA GLY A 76 -15.45 22.36 -47.62
C GLY A 76 -14.75 21.89 -46.34
N ARG A 77 -15.26 20.87 -45.63
CA ARG A 77 -14.37 19.96 -44.87
C ARG A 77 -14.49 18.52 -45.35
N SER A 78 -13.47 18.08 -46.08
CA SER A 78 -13.35 16.72 -46.60
C SER A 78 -13.17 15.70 -45.48
N ARG A 79 -13.86 14.55 -45.60
CA ARG A 79 -13.53 13.36 -44.79
C ARG A 79 -12.18 12.81 -45.25
N ARG A 80 -11.09 13.16 -44.55
CA ARG A 80 -9.93 12.27 -44.49
C ARG A 80 -10.20 11.19 -43.44
N ALA A 81 -10.10 9.94 -43.86
CA ALA A 81 -10.13 8.80 -42.96
C ALA A 81 -8.73 8.61 -42.36
N ASP A 82 -8.43 9.36 -41.31
CA ASP A 82 -7.16 9.23 -40.60
C ASP A 82 -7.15 7.95 -39.75
N THR A 83 -7.01 6.80 -40.42
CA THR A 83 -6.63 5.51 -39.83
C THR A 83 -5.16 5.53 -39.37
N ALA A 84 -4.83 6.51 -38.53
CA ALA A 84 -3.54 6.65 -37.89
C ALA A 84 -3.50 5.72 -36.66
N TRP A 85 -2.91 4.54 -36.85
CA TRP A 85 -2.54 3.64 -35.76
C TRP A 85 -1.63 4.38 -34.77
N ARG A 86 -2.19 4.85 -33.65
CA ARG A 86 -1.42 5.53 -32.60
C ARG A 86 -0.46 4.53 -31.97
N ALA A 87 0.81 4.65 -32.33
CA ALA A 87 1.87 3.83 -31.75
C ALA A 87 1.85 3.92 -30.21
N PRO A 88 2.03 2.80 -29.49
CA PRO A 88 2.02 2.81 -28.03
C PRO A 88 3.16 3.68 -27.51
N HIS A 89 2.83 4.64 -26.64
CA HIS A 89 3.82 5.56 -26.07
C HIS A 89 4.91 4.79 -25.31
N PRO A 90 6.21 5.11 -25.50
CA PRO A 90 7.29 4.47 -24.78
C PRO A 90 7.19 4.77 -23.28
N ILE A 91 7.54 3.77 -22.46
CA ILE A 91 7.42 3.83 -21.00
C ILE A 91 8.49 4.78 -20.44
N GLY A 92 8.10 5.91 -19.84
CA GLY A 92 9.02 6.69 -19.00
C GLY A 92 8.69 8.16 -18.70
N SER A 93 7.92 8.85 -19.54
CA SER A 93 7.78 10.32 -19.46
C SER A 93 6.34 10.80 -19.21
N THR A 94 6.02 11.13 -17.95
CA THR A 94 4.77 11.84 -17.59
C THR A 94 4.97 13.35 -17.50
N LEU A 95 5.63 13.95 -18.51
CA LEU A 95 5.79 15.40 -18.66
C LEU A 95 4.92 15.89 -19.82
N PRO A 96 3.92 16.76 -19.58
CA PRO A 96 3.14 17.38 -20.64
C PRO A 96 3.90 18.60 -21.19
N GLY A 97 4.73 18.39 -22.21
CA GLY A 97 5.38 19.45 -22.97
C GLY A 97 6.37 18.91 -24.01
N PRO A 98 6.56 19.59 -25.16
CA PRO A 98 7.59 19.21 -26.13
C PRO A 98 8.98 19.42 -25.51
N LEU A 99 9.80 18.37 -25.51
CA LEU A 99 11.19 18.47 -25.11
C LEU A 99 12.04 18.85 -26.34
N PHE A 100 12.41 20.14 -26.36
CA PHE A 100 13.33 20.81 -27.29
C PHE A 100 12.78 21.28 -28.64
N ASN A 101 13.22 22.50 -28.99
CA ASN A 101 13.24 23.16 -30.30
C ASN A 101 11.90 23.47 -31.00
N GLU A 102 11.22 24.50 -30.52
CA GLU A 102 10.83 25.61 -31.42
C GLU A 102 11.79 26.78 -31.14
N GLU A 103 12.20 27.51 -32.19
CA GLU A 103 13.12 28.64 -32.07
C GLU A 103 12.37 29.88 -31.56
N MET A 104 12.74 30.40 -30.38
CA MET A 104 12.15 31.64 -29.88
C MET A 104 12.59 32.83 -30.76
N PRO A 105 11.67 33.67 -31.28
CA PRO A 105 12.05 34.88 -31.99
C PRO A 105 12.76 35.85 -31.03
N PRO A 106 13.93 36.41 -31.41
CA PRO A 106 14.71 37.25 -30.52
C PRO A 106 14.00 38.58 -30.24
N GLY A 107 13.66 38.83 -28.97
CA GLY A 107 13.09 40.10 -28.51
C GLY A 107 12.07 39.97 -27.37
N VAL A 108 11.42 38.81 -27.21
CA VAL A 108 10.43 38.62 -26.13
C VAL A 108 11.12 38.23 -24.83
N LEU A 109 11.60 39.22 -24.08
CA LEU A 109 11.91 39.02 -22.66
C LEU A 109 10.63 38.56 -21.95
N PRO A 110 10.64 37.44 -21.19
CA PRO A 110 9.48 37.02 -20.44
C PRO A 110 9.18 38.07 -19.37
N ARG A 111 8.10 38.84 -19.56
CA ARG A 111 7.55 39.68 -18.48
C ARG A 111 7.39 38.80 -17.25
N ALA A 112 7.88 39.27 -16.10
CA ALA A 112 7.72 38.57 -14.84
C ALA A 112 6.22 38.36 -14.58
N ASN A 113 5.74 37.14 -14.81
CA ASN A 113 4.36 36.78 -14.50
C ASN A 113 4.15 37.08 -13.01
N PRO A 114 3.11 37.84 -12.63
CA PRO A 114 2.81 38.04 -11.21
C PRO A 114 2.67 36.65 -10.57
N PRO A 115 3.23 36.43 -9.37
CA PRO A 115 3.33 35.09 -8.79
C PRO A 115 1.95 34.47 -8.78
N LEU A 116 1.79 33.39 -9.56
CA LEU A 116 0.49 32.77 -9.84
C LEU A 116 -0.15 32.46 -8.50
N ARG A 117 -1.15 33.28 -8.12
CA ARG A 117 -1.93 33.04 -6.91
C ARG A 117 -2.57 31.69 -7.10
N SER A 118 -2.07 30.72 -6.34
CA SER A 118 -2.76 29.46 -6.05
C SER A 118 -4.24 29.78 -5.94
N PRO A 119 -5.13 29.17 -6.75
CA PRO A 119 -6.56 29.41 -6.58
C PRO A 119 -6.89 29.01 -5.15
N ALA A 120 -7.13 30.02 -4.31
CA ALA A 120 -7.40 29.82 -2.90
C ALA A 120 -8.64 28.94 -2.86
N LEU A 121 -8.48 27.70 -2.37
CA LEU A 121 -9.55 26.71 -2.39
C LEU A 121 -10.80 27.38 -1.81
N PRO A 122 -11.94 27.42 -2.54
CA PRO A 122 -13.16 28.06 -2.07
C PRO A 122 -13.37 27.68 -0.62
N ASP A 123 -13.56 28.67 0.26
CA ASP A 123 -13.37 28.45 1.70
C ASP A 123 -14.59 27.71 2.27
N VAL A 124 -14.64 26.40 2.00
CA VAL A 124 -15.86 25.58 1.98
C VAL A 124 -16.59 25.76 3.31
N PRO A 125 -17.85 26.21 3.30
CA PRO A 125 -18.51 26.72 4.49
C PRO A 125 -18.57 25.62 5.56
N ARG A 126 -18.01 25.97 6.73
CA ARG A 126 -17.96 25.06 7.87
C ARG A 126 -19.32 25.03 8.56
N LEU A 127 -19.61 23.92 9.22
CA LEU A 127 -20.80 23.79 10.04
C LEU A 127 -20.81 24.87 11.14
N PRO A 128 -21.99 25.47 11.44
CA PRO A 128 -22.13 26.44 12.51
C PRO A 128 -21.57 25.93 13.85
N GLN A 129 -21.12 26.86 14.69
CA GLN A 129 -20.64 26.60 16.06
C GLN A 129 -19.49 25.56 16.18
N GLY A 130 -18.85 25.18 15.06
CA GLY A 130 -17.73 24.23 15.07
C GLY A 130 -18.12 22.76 15.25
N VAL A 131 -19.39 22.41 15.03
CA VAL A 131 -19.92 21.04 15.09
C VAL A 131 -19.05 20.09 14.24
N VAL A 132 -18.76 18.91 14.79
CA VAL A 132 -17.98 17.86 14.13
C VAL A 132 -18.87 16.64 13.89
N LEU A 133 -19.29 16.43 12.65
CA LEU A 133 -20.02 15.23 12.25
C LEU A 133 -19.09 14.02 12.28
N GLN A 134 -19.48 12.99 13.03
CA GLN A 134 -18.73 11.73 13.14
C GLN A 134 -19.42 10.65 12.33
N TRP A 135 -18.74 10.18 11.28
CA TRP A 135 -19.31 9.21 10.35
C TRP A 135 -18.56 7.87 10.44
N PRO A 136 -19.22 6.78 10.86
CA PRO A 136 -18.60 5.46 10.90
C PRO A 136 -18.49 4.84 9.51
N VAL A 137 -17.40 4.13 9.26
CA VAL A 137 -17.21 3.29 8.08
C VAL A 137 -18.02 1.99 8.25
N ARG A 138 -18.85 1.65 7.27
CA ARG A 138 -19.65 0.42 7.25
C ARG A 138 -19.08 -0.56 6.24
N PHE A 139 -19.06 -1.84 6.59
CA PHE A 139 -18.51 -2.92 5.75
C PHE A 139 -19.51 -4.08 5.67
N HIS A 140 -20.00 -4.37 4.47
CA HIS A 140 -21.19 -5.20 4.27
C HIS A 140 -20.94 -6.61 3.72
N ALA A 141 -19.77 -6.90 3.15
CA ALA A 141 -19.46 -8.22 2.54
C ALA A 141 -19.73 -9.39 3.50
N ALA A 142 -20.31 -10.49 3.01
CA ALA A 142 -20.32 -11.75 3.74
C ALA A 142 -19.03 -12.56 3.49
N GLY A 143 -18.79 -13.56 4.33
CA GLY A 143 -17.64 -14.47 4.17
C GLY A 143 -17.80 -15.40 2.96
N GLY A 144 -19.03 -15.84 2.68
CA GLY A 144 -19.35 -16.78 1.59
C GLY A 144 -19.12 -16.19 0.20
N ASP A 145 -19.57 -14.96 -0.05
CA ASP A 145 -19.40 -14.26 -1.33
C ASP A 145 -17.91 -14.17 -1.70
N TYR A 146 -17.09 -13.77 -0.73
CA TYR A 146 -15.64 -13.69 -0.92
C TYR A 146 -14.99 -15.06 -1.05
N ALA A 147 -15.46 -16.09 -0.33
CA ALA A 147 -14.95 -17.46 -0.47
C ALA A 147 -15.23 -18.04 -1.87
N ARG A 148 -16.43 -17.82 -2.44
CA ARG A 148 -16.76 -18.20 -3.81
C ARG A 148 -15.85 -17.50 -4.83
N LEU A 149 -15.69 -16.18 -4.69
CA LEU A 149 -14.80 -15.38 -5.54
C LEU A 149 -13.32 -15.82 -5.42
N TRP A 150 -12.86 -16.11 -4.20
CA TRP A 150 -11.50 -16.57 -3.92
C TRP A 150 -11.22 -17.96 -4.51
N ALA A 151 -12.16 -18.92 -4.40
CA ALA A 151 -11.98 -20.25 -4.99
C ALA A 151 -11.83 -20.18 -6.51
N MET A 152 -12.66 -19.39 -7.19
CA MET A 152 -12.54 -19.11 -8.63
C MET A 152 -11.18 -18.47 -8.98
N HIS A 153 -10.69 -17.55 -8.14
CA HIS A 153 -9.37 -16.93 -8.34
C HIS A 153 -8.20 -17.89 -8.09
N VAL A 154 -8.29 -18.83 -7.13
CA VAL A 154 -7.27 -19.85 -6.92
C VAL A 154 -7.20 -20.79 -8.12
N LEU A 155 -8.35 -21.29 -8.60
CA LEU A 155 -8.42 -22.13 -9.79
C LEU A 155 -7.83 -21.40 -11.02
N LEU A 156 -8.16 -20.12 -11.21
CA LEU A 156 -7.64 -19.31 -12.32
C LEU A 156 -6.12 -19.08 -12.21
N LEU A 157 -5.58 -18.88 -11.00
CA LEU A 157 -4.13 -18.76 -10.79
C LEU A 157 -3.41 -20.08 -11.08
N LEU A 158 -3.96 -21.22 -10.65
CA LEU A 158 -3.38 -22.54 -10.94
C LEU A 158 -3.40 -22.82 -12.45
N LEU A 159 -4.54 -22.62 -13.11
CA LEU A 159 -4.72 -22.84 -14.55
C LEU A 159 -3.80 -21.97 -15.42
N THR A 160 -3.45 -20.77 -14.94
CA THR A 160 -2.61 -19.81 -15.68
C THR A 160 -1.16 -19.72 -15.17
N GLY A 161 -0.72 -20.62 -14.30
CA GLY A 161 0.64 -20.57 -13.72
C GLY A 161 0.97 -19.27 -12.98
N GLY A 162 -0.05 -18.60 -12.42
CA GLY A 162 0.05 -17.29 -11.77
C GLY A 162 -0.13 -16.09 -12.70
N LEU A 163 -0.17 -16.28 -14.04
CA LEU A 163 -0.24 -15.19 -15.02
C LEU A 163 -1.51 -14.32 -14.87
N ALA A 164 -2.62 -14.88 -14.35
CA ALA A 164 -3.85 -14.15 -14.07
C ALA A 164 -3.81 -13.22 -12.84
N TRP A 165 -2.68 -13.11 -12.13
CA TRP A 165 -2.56 -12.30 -10.91
C TRP A 165 -3.08 -10.84 -11.02
N PRO A 166 -2.83 -10.08 -12.11
CA PRO A 166 -3.37 -8.72 -12.26
C PRO A 166 -4.89 -8.63 -12.13
N TRP A 167 -5.64 -9.51 -12.80
CA TRP A 167 -7.11 -9.54 -12.75
C TRP A 167 -7.64 -10.02 -11.40
N VAL A 168 -7.00 -11.03 -10.81
CA VAL A 168 -7.35 -11.53 -9.46
C VAL A 168 -7.17 -10.43 -8.42
N MET A 169 -6.08 -9.67 -8.50
CA MET A 169 -5.80 -8.53 -7.63
C MET A 169 -6.84 -7.42 -7.82
N GLN A 170 -7.14 -7.04 -9.07
CA GLN A 170 -8.15 -6.02 -9.40
C GLN A 170 -9.54 -6.39 -8.84
N ARG A 171 -10.05 -7.59 -9.18
CA ARG A 171 -11.36 -8.08 -8.73
C ARG A 171 -11.46 -8.16 -7.20
N ARG A 172 -10.36 -8.51 -6.53
CA ARG A 172 -10.29 -8.55 -5.07
C ARG A 172 -10.42 -7.16 -4.44
N GLU A 173 -9.71 -6.16 -4.93
CA GLU A 173 -9.85 -4.79 -4.43
C GLU A 173 -11.21 -4.19 -4.78
N GLN A 174 -11.73 -4.42 -6.00
CA GLN A 174 -13.11 -4.07 -6.37
C GLN A 174 -14.14 -4.64 -5.38
N PHE A 175 -14.06 -5.93 -5.07
CA PHE A 175 -14.96 -6.57 -4.11
C PHE A 175 -14.89 -5.91 -2.72
N PHE A 176 -13.69 -5.67 -2.19
CA PHE A 176 -13.55 -5.09 -0.85
C PHE A 176 -13.92 -3.61 -0.80
N LEU A 177 -13.67 -2.83 -1.86
CA LEU A 177 -14.00 -1.41 -1.91
C LEU A 177 -15.51 -1.20 -2.09
N ARG A 178 -16.17 -1.93 -3.02
CA ARG A 178 -17.63 -1.85 -3.22
C ARG A 178 -18.44 -2.25 -1.99
N ASN A 179 -17.90 -3.17 -1.19
CA ASN A 179 -18.49 -3.57 0.10
C ASN A 179 -18.12 -2.65 1.29
N THR A 180 -17.21 -1.68 1.10
CA THR A 180 -16.89 -0.65 2.08
C THR A 180 -17.69 0.61 1.75
N ARG A 181 -18.77 0.86 2.49
CA ARG A 181 -19.52 2.13 2.41
C ARG A 181 -19.00 3.07 3.49
N VAL A 182 -18.59 4.27 3.11
CA VAL A 182 -18.11 5.27 4.06
C VAL A 182 -19.00 6.49 3.92
N VAL A 183 -19.73 6.83 4.98
CA VAL A 183 -20.88 7.76 4.92
C VAL A 183 -21.73 7.50 3.67
N GLY A 184 -22.53 6.44 3.58
CA GLY A 184 -23.47 6.30 2.46
C GLY A 184 -22.92 5.68 1.16
N HIS A 185 -22.09 6.36 0.35
CA HIS A 185 -21.60 5.76 -0.90
C HIS A 185 -20.59 4.63 -0.63
N ALA A 186 -20.52 3.70 -1.58
CA ALA A 186 -19.43 2.75 -1.67
C ALA A 186 -18.15 3.43 -2.18
N LEU A 187 -17.00 2.88 -1.79
CA LEU A 187 -15.75 3.09 -2.53
C LEU A 187 -15.78 2.24 -3.80
N ASP A 188 -15.15 2.68 -4.89
CA ASP A 188 -14.94 1.84 -6.07
C ASP A 188 -13.47 1.84 -6.52
N HIS A 189 -13.12 0.87 -7.37
CA HIS A 189 -11.77 0.63 -7.86
C HIS A 189 -11.72 0.77 -9.38
N ARG A 190 -11.24 1.92 -9.85
CA ARG A 190 -11.31 2.32 -11.26
C ARG A 190 -10.11 1.89 -12.11
N LEU A 191 -8.99 1.49 -11.51
CA LEU A 191 -7.84 0.99 -12.28
C LEU A 191 -8.19 -0.34 -12.98
N GLU A 192 -7.85 -0.43 -14.27
CA GLU A 192 -7.98 -1.64 -15.07
C GLU A 192 -6.92 -2.68 -14.68
N ALA A 193 -7.23 -3.97 -14.77
CA ALA A 193 -6.25 -5.04 -14.53
C ALA A 193 -4.97 -4.87 -15.36
N VAL A 194 -5.09 -4.36 -16.59
CA VAL A 194 -3.96 -4.15 -17.50
C VAL A 194 -2.94 -3.15 -16.93
N SER A 195 -3.40 -2.12 -16.21
CA SER A 195 -2.52 -1.12 -15.56
C SER A 195 -1.63 -1.69 -14.43
N LEU A 196 -1.91 -2.90 -13.96
CA LEU A 196 -1.13 -3.58 -12.93
C LEU A 196 0.04 -4.39 -13.53
N TRP A 197 0.02 -4.67 -14.84
CA TRP A 197 1.07 -5.44 -15.52
C TRP A 197 2.49 -4.88 -15.36
N PRO A 198 2.78 -3.59 -15.56
CA PRO A 198 4.17 -3.10 -15.51
C PRO A 198 4.86 -3.38 -14.19
N ARG A 199 4.15 -3.26 -13.06
CA ARG A 199 4.69 -3.60 -11.73
C ARG A 199 4.86 -5.12 -11.56
N PHE A 200 3.89 -5.92 -12.01
CA PHE A 200 3.94 -7.39 -11.89
C PHE A 200 5.07 -7.98 -12.75
N ALA A 201 5.16 -7.58 -14.01
CA ALA A 201 6.21 -7.97 -14.94
C ALA A 201 7.60 -7.56 -14.44
N LEU A 202 7.76 -6.35 -13.89
CA LEU A 202 9.00 -5.91 -13.25
C LEU A 202 9.39 -6.82 -12.07
N THR A 203 8.46 -7.10 -11.15
CA THR A 203 8.75 -8.00 -10.02
C THR A 203 9.03 -9.44 -10.44
N LEU A 204 8.36 -9.92 -11.49
CA LEU A 204 8.54 -11.27 -12.02
C LEU A 204 9.89 -11.40 -12.75
N ALA A 205 10.27 -10.44 -13.59
CA ALA A 205 11.56 -10.42 -14.27
C ALA A 205 12.73 -10.37 -13.28
N ILE A 206 12.60 -9.58 -12.20
CA ILE A 206 13.58 -9.54 -11.10
C ILE A 206 13.66 -10.90 -10.39
N ALA A 207 12.53 -11.49 -10.01
CA ALA A 207 12.50 -12.78 -9.32
C ALA A 207 13.10 -13.92 -10.18
N LEU A 208 12.80 -13.92 -11.48
CA LEU A 208 13.36 -14.86 -12.45
C LEU A 208 14.86 -14.63 -12.67
N GLY A 209 15.33 -13.39 -12.77
CA GLY A 209 16.74 -13.06 -12.94
C GLY A 209 17.59 -13.45 -11.72
N VAL A 210 17.12 -13.13 -10.51
CA VAL A 210 17.77 -13.54 -9.25
C VAL A 210 17.74 -15.06 -9.09
N GLY A 211 16.63 -15.72 -9.46
CA GLY A 211 16.52 -17.18 -9.47
C GLY A 211 17.48 -17.85 -10.46
N ALA A 212 17.61 -17.31 -11.68
CA ALA A 212 18.51 -17.81 -12.70
C ALA A 212 19.98 -17.68 -12.29
N ALA A 213 20.37 -16.57 -11.65
CA ALA A 213 21.70 -16.42 -11.05
C ALA A 213 21.92 -17.44 -9.92
N ALA A 214 20.96 -17.57 -8.99
CA ALA A 214 21.05 -18.53 -7.88
C ALA A 214 21.13 -20.02 -8.32
N LEU A 215 20.66 -20.34 -9.54
CA LEU A 215 20.79 -21.68 -10.14
C LEU A 215 22.19 -21.94 -10.75
N GLN A 216 22.97 -20.90 -11.06
CA GLN A 216 24.35 -21.02 -11.52
C GLN A 216 25.32 -21.10 -10.34
N ASP A 217 25.18 -20.16 -9.39
CA ASP A 217 25.99 -20.08 -8.17
C ASP A 217 25.20 -19.29 -7.12
N ALA A 218 25.08 -19.83 -5.90
CA ALA A 218 24.45 -19.15 -4.77
C ALA A 218 25.03 -17.74 -4.52
N ARG A 219 26.32 -17.52 -4.77
CA ARG A 219 26.99 -16.23 -4.63
C ARG A 219 26.48 -15.21 -5.65
N THR A 220 26.33 -15.63 -6.91
CA THR A 220 25.75 -14.74 -7.95
C THR A 220 24.27 -14.48 -7.69
N GLY A 221 23.54 -15.46 -7.15
CA GLY A 221 22.18 -15.28 -6.63
C GLY A 221 22.09 -14.20 -5.54
N TRP A 222 23.00 -14.20 -4.56
CA TRP A 222 23.08 -13.16 -3.54
C TRP A 222 23.47 -11.78 -4.12
N LEU A 223 24.45 -11.71 -5.01
CA LEU A 223 24.82 -10.44 -5.67
C LEU A 223 23.67 -9.87 -6.52
N ALA A 224 22.94 -10.73 -7.24
CA ALA A 224 21.74 -10.36 -7.98
C ALA A 224 20.61 -9.90 -7.04
N MET A 225 20.43 -10.53 -5.87
CA MET A 225 19.48 -10.09 -4.84
C MET A 225 19.86 -8.70 -4.28
N GLY A 226 21.15 -8.42 -4.11
CA GLY A 226 21.65 -7.10 -3.76
C GLY A 226 21.28 -6.06 -4.82
N LEU A 227 21.56 -6.33 -6.10
CA LEU A 227 21.19 -5.43 -7.20
C LEU A 227 19.66 -5.25 -7.31
N ALA A 228 18.87 -6.29 -7.09
CA ALA A 228 17.42 -6.25 -7.08
C ALA A 228 16.85 -5.32 -5.99
N ALA A 229 17.53 -5.20 -4.83
CA ALA A 229 17.13 -4.28 -3.77
C ALA A 229 17.13 -2.80 -4.23
N LEU A 230 17.96 -2.43 -5.21
CA LEU A 230 17.98 -1.07 -5.79
C LEU A 230 16.69 -0.71 -6.54
N VAL A 231 15.91 -1.70 -6.99
CA VAL A 231 14.62 -1.51 -7.66
C VAL A 231 13.45 -1.45 -6.66
N TRP A 232 13.64 -1.89 -5.42
CA TRP A 232 12.62 -1.90 -4.38
C TRP A 232 11.95 -0.52 -4.14
N PRO A 233 12.66 0.63 -4.16
CA PRO A 233 12.03 1.96 -4.07
C PRO A 233 11.11 2.28 -5.25
N VAL A 234 11.40 1.78 -6.46
CA VAL A 234 10.50 1.90 -7.63
C VAL A 234 9.23 1.10 -7.41
N VAL A 235 9.36 -0.14 -6.93
CA VAL A 235 8.20 -0.99 -6.60
C VAL A 235 7.35 -0.33 -5.51
N ILE A 236 7.95 0.24 -4.46
CA ILE A 236 7.24 1.02 -3.43
C ILE A 236 6.50 2.22 -4.05
N HIS A 237 7.17 3.02 -4.88
CA HIS A 237 6.57 4.22 -5.51
C HIS A 237 5.38 3.87 -6.41
N LEU A 238 5.58 2.96 -7.38
CA LEU A 238 4.53 2.50 -8.30
C LEU A 238 3.32 1.94 -7.53
N ARG A 239 3.60 1.18 -6.47
CA ARG A 239 2.57 0.58 -5.60
C ARG A 239 1.80 1.63 -4.81
N MET A 240 2.45 2.67 -4.29
CA MET A 240 1.75 3.79 -3.63
C MET A 240 0.86 4.56 -4.60
N GLN A 241 1.38 4.89 -5.79
CA GLN A 241 0.62 5.57 -6.84
C GLN A 241 -0.60 4.74 -7.26
N GLN A 242 -0.40 3.46 -7.60
CA GLN A 242 -1.51 2.53 -7.92
C GLN A 242 -2.56 2.47 -6.81
N GLN A 243 -2.15 2.32 -5.54
CA GLN A 243 -3.11 2.24 -4.43
C GLN A 243 -3.96 3.50 -4.29
N VAL A 244 -3.35 4.68 -4.29
CA VAL A 244 -4.08 5.95 -4.12
C VAL A 244 -4.97 6.21 -5.33
N VAL A 245 -4.42 6.20 -6.56
CA VAL A 245 -5.17 6.50 -7.79
C VAL A 245 -6.28 5.47 -8.07
N SER A 246 -6.15 4.23 -7.62
CA SER A 246 -7.18 3.20 -7.82
C SER A 246 -8.49 3.48 -7.10
N ILE A 247 -8.44 4.12 -5.92
CA ILE A 247 -9.59 4.30 -5.04
C ILE A 247 -10.34 5.54 -5.48
N THR A 248 -11.56 5.33 -5.96
CA THR A 248 -12.51 6.39 -6.22
C THR A 248 -13.57 6.44 -5.13
N TRP A 249 -14.06 7.65 -4.89
CA TRP A 249 -15.18 7.92 -4.00
C TRP A 249 -16.09 8.98 -4.62
N ALA A 250 -17.41 8.78 -4.60
CA ALA A 250 -18.38 9.63 -5.29
C ALA A 250 -17.98 9.95 -6.76
N GLY A 251 -17.40 8.96 -7.45
CA GLY A 251 -16.83 9.09 -8.80
C GLY A 251 -15.49 9.83 -8.91
N ARG A 252 -15.00 10.47 -7.84
CA ARG A 252 -13.79 11.32 -7.83
C ARG A 252 -12.53 10.53 -7.47
N ARG A 253 -11.37 11.02 -7.91
CA ARG A 253 -10.07 10.35 -7.75
C ARG A 253 -9.30 10.89 -6.54
N LEU A 254 -8.59 10.02 -5.83
CA LEU A 254 -7.51 10.40 -4.91
C LEU A 254 -6.20 10.58 -5.68
N TRP A 255 -5.32 11.46 -5.20
CA TRP A 255 -4.08 11.80 -5.88
C TRP A 255 -2.88 11.76 -4.91
N LEU A 256 -1.70 11.45 -5.43
CA LEU A 256 -0.44 11.40 -4.67
C LEU A 256 0.63 12.21 -5.43
N GLU A 257 1.00 13.39 -4.92
CA GLU A 257 2.00 14.28 -5.54
C GLU A 257 3.45 13.81 -5.32
N GLY A 258 3.66 12.68 -4.65
CA GLY A 258 4.97 12.22 -4.18
C GLY A 258 5.80 11.56 -5.27
N GLY A 259 6.78 12.29 -5.80
CA GLY A 259 7.73 11.78 -6.81
C GLY A 259 8.64 10.64 -6.32
N LEU A 260 9.21 9.90 -7.28
CA LEU A 260 10.06 8.73 -7.07
C LEU A 260 11.33 9.04 -6.25
N LEU A 261 11.99 10.17 -6.52
CA LEU A 261 13.22 10.60 -5.82
C LEU A 261 13.00 10.73 -4.30
N GLY A 262 11.82 11.14 -3.86
CA GLY A 262 11.47 11.20 -2.43
C GLY A 262 11.38 9.81 -1.78
N VAL A 263 10.92 8.80 -2.52
CA VAL A 263 10.89 7.40 -2.06
C VAL A 263 12.31 6.83 -1.96
N TYR A 264 13.18 7.11 -2.94
CA TYR A 264 14.60 6.75 -2.87
C TYR A 264 15.28 7.40 -1.65
N ARG A 265 15.19 8.73 -1.50
CA ARG A 265 15.77 9.44 -0.33
C ARG A 265 15.24 8.91 1.01
N ALA A 266 14.00 8.43 1.06
CA ALA A 266 13.39 7.83 2.25
C ALA A 266 13.77 6.37 2.54
N SER A 267 14.37 5.65 1.58
CA SER A 267 14.62 4.21 1.71
C SER A 267 16.06 3.76 1.41
N MET A 268 16.89 4.63 0.83
CA MET A 268 18.25 4.29 0.37
C MET A 268 19.13 3.68 1.47
N GLY A 269 19.07 4.19 2.71
CA GLY A 269 19.84 3.61 3.82
C GLY A 269 19.50 2.13 4.08
N GLY A 270 18.23 1.74 3.98
CA GLY A 270 17.81 0.34 4.06
C GLY A 270 18.17 -0.47 2.82
N VAL A 271 18.16 0.13 1.63
CA VAL A 271 18.62 -0.52 0.39
C VAL A 271 20.12 -0.84 0.46
N LEU A 272 20.95 0.12 0.87
CA LEU A 272 22.39 -0.07 1.01
C LEU A 272 22.74 -1.12 2.07
N LEU A 273 22.00 -1.19 3.19
CA LEU A 273 22.17 -2.24 4.20
C LEU A 273 21.75 -3.63 3.68
N ALA A 274 20.71 -3.73 2.84
CA ALA A 274 20.35 -4.98 2.16
C ALA A 274 21.42 -5.40 1.15
N MET A 275 21.96 -4.46 0.37
CA MET A 275 23.06 -4.70 -0.57
C MET A 275 24.32 -5.19 0.16
N ALA A 276 24.68 -4.55 1.28
CA ALA A 276 25.81 -4.97 2.12
C ALA A 276 25.58 -6.37 2.72
N GLY A 277 24.38 -6.66 3.25
CA GLY A 277 24.01 -7.98 3.75
C GLY A 277 24.13 -9.06 2.68
N ALA A 278 23.60 -8.80 1.49
CA ALA A 278 23.67 -9.72 0.36
C ALA A 278 25.12 -9.95 -0.13
N ALA A 279 25.91 -8.88 -0.30
CA ALA A 279 27.31 -8.97 -0.72
C ALA A 279 28.19 -9.70 0.31
N LEU A 280 28.04 -9.40 1.60
CA LEU A 280 28.74 -10.12 2.68
C LEU A 280 28.29 -11.58 2.78
N THR A 281 27.04 -11.90 2.44
CA THR A 281 26.59 -13.30 2.35
C THR A 281 27.26 -14.02 1.17
N ALA A 282 27.37 -13.37 0.00
CA ALA A 282 28.07 -13.93 -1.15
C ALA A 282 29.57 -14.18 -0.87
N LEU A 283 30.22 -13.27 -0.15
CA LEU A 283 31.64 -13.40 0.24
C LEU A 283 31.85 -14.46 1.33
N ALA A 284 30.98 -14.54 2.34
CA ALA A 284 31.06 -15.55 3.39
C ALA A 284 30.79 -16.98 2.91
N TRP A 285 30.24 -17.14 1.70
CA TRP A 285 29.98 -18.42 1.03
C TRP A 285 30.92 -18.65 -0.18
N ALA A 286 31.99 -17.86 -0.33
CA ALA A 286 33.06 -18.14 -1.28
C ALA A 286 33.99 -19.27 -0.75
N PRO A 287 34.66 -20.04 -1.65
CA PRO A 287 35.56 -21.13 -1.24
C PRO A 287 36.64 -20.69 -0.25
N ASP A 288 37.20 -19.50 -0.46
CA ASP A 288 38.29 -18.93 0.36
C ASP A 288 37.78 -18.18 1.60
N ALA A 289 36.45 -18.10 1.79
CA ALA A 289 35.73 -17.45 2.88
C ALA A 289 36.36 -16.11 3.38
N PRO A 290 36.64 -15.13 2.50
CA PRO A 290 37.39 -13.90 2.83
C PRO A 290 36.73 -12.99 3.85
N VAL A 291 35.46 -13.23 4.20
CA VAL A 291 34.80 -12.63 5.37
C VAL A 291 34.08 -13.72 6.18
N PRO A 292 34.08 -13.65 7.52
CA PRO A 292 33.38 -14.63 8.33
C PRO A 292 31.86 -14.45 8.25
N TRP A 293 31.09 -15.54 8.36
CA TRP A 293 29.62 -15.55 8.23
C TRP A 293 28.90 -14.57 9.16
N TRP A 294 29.48 -14.24 10.32
CA TRP A 294 28.88 -13.28 11.25
C TRP A 294 28.86 -11.85 10.69
N ALA A 295 29.74 -11.49 9.74
CA ALA A 295 29.72 -10.18 9.09
C ALA A 295 28.42 -9.98 8.29
N ALA A 296 27.98 -11.03 7.57
CA ALA A 296 26.68 -11.04 6.91
C ALA A 296 25.53 -10.95 7.94
N ALA A 297 25.60 -11.69 9.04
CA ALA A 297 24.59 -11.65 10.10
C ALA A 297 24.47 -10.26 10.77
N VAL A 298 25.59 -9.55 10.97
CA VAL A 298 25.62 -8.16 11.46
C VAL A 298 24.97 -7.21 10.45
N ALA A 299 25.27 -7.33 9.15
CA ALA A 299 24.68 -6.49 8.12
C ALA A 299 23.16 -6.73 7.95
N TRP A 300 22.70 -7.99 7.99
CA TRP A 300 21.28 -8.31 8.01
C TRP A 300 20.58 -7.82 9.29
N SER A 301 21.27 -7.86 10.44
CA SER A 301 20.75 -7.29 11.70
C SER A 301 20.60 -5.77 11.61
N ALA A 302 21.61 -5.07 11.05
CA ALA A 302 21.53 -3.63 10.79
C ALA A 302 20.40 -3.29 9.80
N TRP A 303 20.19 -4.09 8.76
CA TRP A 303 19.05 -3.95 7.86
C TRP A 303 17.70 -4.07 8.59
N ILE A 304 17.51 -5.09 9.43
CA ILE A 304 16.30 -5.27 10.24
C ILE A 304 16.10 -4.07 11.20
N LEU A 305 17.16 -3.60 11.85
CA LEU A 305 17.13 -2.43 12.73
C LEU A 305 16.88 -1.10 11.98
N SER A 306 17.05 -1.06 10.66
CA SER A 306 16.70 0.12 9.82
C SER A 306 15.21 0.24 9.52
N VAL A 307 14.43 -0.84 9.65
CA VAL A 307 12.99 -0.88 9.30
C VAL A 307 12.14 0.20 10.01
N PRO A 308 12.34 0.54 11.30
CA PRO A 308 11.70 1.68 11.93
C PRO A 308 11.97 3.01 11.21
N TRP A 309 13.23 3.29 10.86
CA TRP A 309 13.62 4.54 10.20
C TRP A 309 13.13 4.62 8.75
N VAL A 310 13.28 3.54 7.97
CA VAL A 310 12.75 3.47 6.60
C VAL A 310 11.24 3.61 6.59
N SER A 311 10.52 2.90 7.48
CA SER A 311 9.06 3.01 7.55
C SER A 311 8.60 4.39 8.00
N TRP A 312 9.31 5.07 8.91
CA TRP A 312 9.06 6.47 9.25
C TRP A 312 9.16 7.39 8.03
N ALA A 313 10.30 7.36 7.33
CA ALA A 313 10.56 8.25 6.21
C ALA A 313 9.60 8.00 5.03
N VAL A 314 9.34 6.73 4.70
CA VAL A 314 8.43 6.32 3.63
C VAL A 314 6.96 6.66 3.97
N LEU A 315 6.53 6.51 5.23
CA LEU A 315 5.19 6.95 5.66
C LEU A 315 5.08 8.48 5.67
N ARG A 316 6.11 9.21 6.11
CA ARG A 316 6.15 10.68 6.08
C ARG A 316 6.03 11.20 4.65
N HIS A 317 6.79 10.64 3.71
CA HIS A 317 6.70 10.99 2.28
C HIS A 317 5.30 10.74 1.73
N ARG A 318 4.70 9.57 1.98
CA ARG A 318 3.36 9.22 1.49
C ARG A 318 2.28 10.14 2.06
N GLN A 319 2.29 10.41 3.38
CA GLN A 319 1.26 11.21 4.02
C GLN A 319 1.35 12.71 3.66
N ALA A 320 2.56 13.25 3.50
CA ALA A 320 2.76 14.66 3.14
C ALA A 320 2.28 15.02 1.71
N HIS A 321 2.26 14.05 0.79
CA HIS A 321 1.87 14.26 -0.61
C HIS A 321 0.47 13.73 -0.95
N LEU A 322 -0.31 13.26 0.04
CA LEU A 322 -1.64 12.69 -0.18
C LEU A 322 -2.68 13.80 -0.39
N ARG A 323 -3.43 13.75 -1.49
CA ARG A 323 -4.50 14.70 -1.84
C ARG A 323 -5.86 14.02 -1.99
N LEU A 324 -6.84 14.57 -1.27
CA LEU A 324 -8.27 14.33 -1.43
C LEU A 324 -8.83 15.42 -2.36
N GLY A 325 -8.61 15.26 -3.66
CA GLY A 325 -8.92 16.26 -4.68
C GLY A 325 -8.31 17.64 -4.36
N PRO A 326 -9.11 18.67 -4.01
CA PRO A 326 -8.59 19.96 -3.58
C PRO A 326 -7.73 19.86 -2.30
N PHE A 327 -8.08 19.00 -1.34
CA PHE A 327 -7.49 19.03 0.00
C PHE A 327 -6.17 18.22 0.09
N ARG A 328 -5.03 18.90 0.26
CA ARG A 328 -3.78 18.28 0.76
C ARG A 328 -3.99 17.76 2.19
N MET A 329 -3.50 16.57 2.51
CA MET A 329 -3.55 16.01 3.86
C MET A 329 -2.30 16.40 4.65
N LEU A 330 -2.48 16.78 5.91
CA LEU A 330 -1.40 17.07 6.84
C LEU A 330 -1.24 15.90 7.82
N TRP A 331 0.00 15.66 8.24
CA TRP A 331 0.35 14.57 9.16
C TRP A 331 0.99 15.14 10.42
N LYS A 332 0.32 14.99 11.57
CA LYS A 332 0.73 15.57 12.86
C LYS A 332 1.39 14.57 13.81
N VAL A 333 2.07 13.56 13.27
CA VAL A 333 2.87 12.61 14.07
C VAL A 333 4.25 13.22 14.33
N SER A 334 4.69 13.21 15.59
CA SER A 334 6.08 13.56 15.95
C SER A 334 6.99 12.33 15.83
N ALA A 335 8.28 12.56 15.62
CA ALA A 335 9.27 11.46 15.65
C ALA A 335 9.25 10.72 17.01
N ALA A 336 8.97 11.42 18.11
CA ALA A 336 8.84 10.86 19.46
C ALA A 336 7.63 9.94 19.62
N ASP A 337 6.46 10.27 19.05
CA ASP A 337 5.30 9.35 19.03
C ASP A 337 5.67 8.02 18.35
N PHE A 338 6.45 8.11 17.27
CA PHE A 338 6.77 6.99 16.39
C PHE A 338 7.89 6.12 16.97
N SER A 339 8.94 6.71 17.55
CA SER A 339 9.95 5.96 18.30
C SER A 339 9.35 5.30 19.54
N ALA A 340 8.43 5.97 20.25
CA ALA A 340 7.69 5.39 21.37
C ALA A 340 6.66 4.32 20.95
N LEU A 341 6.31 4.21 19.67
CA LEU A 341 5.60 3.04 19.13
C LEU A 341 6.58 1.88 18.96
N TRP A 342 7.71 2.10 18.29
CA TRP A 342 8.69 1.05 18.02
C TRP A 342 9.35 0.49 19.28
N HIS A 343 9.72 1.33 20.26
CA HIS A 343 10.24 0.86 21.55
C HIS A 343 9.25 -0.10 22.24
N ARG A 344 7.96 0.30 22.35
CA ARG A 344 6.91 -0.56 22.92
C ARG A 344 6.70 -1.85 22.13
N SER A 345 6.91 -1.82 20.81
CA SER A 345 6.85 -3.00 19.93
C SER A 345 8.05 -3.93 20.08
N ILE A 346 9.25 -3.40 20.29
CA ILE A 346 10.48 -4.18 20.54
C ILE A 346 10.39 -4.85 21.91
N VAL A 347 9.95 -4.13 22.96
CA VAL A 347 9.73 -4.72 24.29
C VAL A 347 8.65 -5.80 24.25
N TRP A 348 7.51 -5.57 23.59
CA TRP A 348 6.49 -6.60 23.40
C TRP A 348 7.01 -7.82 22.62
N SER A 349 7.78 -7.58 21.55
CA SER A 349 8.44 -8.63 20.77
C SER A 349 9.39 -9.48 21.61
N ALA A 350 10.20 -8.86 22.47
CA ALA A 350 11.15 -9.54 23.33
C ALA A 350 10.44 -10.40 24.39
N VAL A 351 9.37 -9.89 25.01
CA VAL A 351 8.54 -10.65 25.97
C VAL A 351 7.88 -11.86 25.30
N VAL A 352 7.29 -11.68 24.11
CA VAL A 352 6.68 -12.79 23.35
C VAL A 352 7.74 -13.80 22.90
N PHE A 353 8.92 -13.35 22.47
CA PHE A 353 10.03 -14.22 22.11
C PHE A 353 10.52 -15.04 23.31
N ALA A 354 10.74 -14.41 24.47
CA ALA A 354 11.19 -15.09 25.68
C ALA A 354 10.18 -16.14 26.16
N ALA A 355 8.88 -15.82 26.15
CA ALA A 355 7.82 -16.77 26.50
C ALA A 355 7.76 -17.98 25.54
N LEU A 356 7.91 -17.75 24.24
CA LEU A 356 7.93 -18.81 23.23
C LEU A 356 9.23 -19.63 23.25
N ALA A 357 10.38 -19.01 23.53
CA ALA A 357 11.65 -19.70 23.72
C ALA A 357 11.62 -20.60 24.96
N GLY A 358 11.04 -20.13 26.07
CA GLY A 358 10.80 -20.94 27.28
C GLY A 358 9.89 -22.14 26.99
N LEU A 359 8.78 -21.93 26.28
CA LEU A 359 7.89 -23.02 25.83
C LEU A 359 8.63 -24.02 24.92
N GLY A 360 9.44 -23.52 23.98
CA GLY A 360 10.29 -24.34 23.11
C GLY A 360 11.31 -25.18 23.90
N ALA A 361 11.96 -24.59 24.89
CA ALA A 361 12.90 -25.29 25.78
C ALA A 361 12.20 -26.40 26.59
N LEU A 362 10.98 -26.17 27.08
CA LEU A 362 10.17 -27.19 27.76
C LEU A 362 9.78 -28.34 26.82
N VAL A 363 9.38 -28.05 25.58
CA VAL A 363 9.08 -29.05 24.55
C VAL A 363 10.32 -29.88 24.19
N LEU A 364 11.49 -29.24 24.05
CA LEU A 364 12.76 -29.93 23.80
C LEU A 364 13.18 -30.80 24.99
N ALA A 365 13.08 -30.29 26.21
CA ALA A 365 13.38 -31.05 27.43
C ALA A 365 12.48 -32.29 27.55
N LEU A 366 11.17 -32.15 27.31
CA LEU A 366 10.23 -33.27 27.28
C LEU A 366 10.59 -34.29 26.19
N GLY A 367 10.92 -33.83 24.98
CA GLY A 367 11.35 -34.71 23.88
C GLY A 367 12.63 -35.49 24.21
N LEU A 368 13.61 -34.86 24.88
CA LEU A 368 14.85 -35.50 25.32
C LEU A 368 14.64 -36.47 26.50
N LEU A 369 13.67 -36.21 27.37
CA LEU A 369 13.27 -37.12 28.45
C LEU A 369 12.54 -38.35 27.90
N VAL A 370 11.58 -38.17 26.99
CA VAL A 370 10.85 -39.27 26.34
C VAL A 370 11.78 -40.11 25.47
N GLY A 371 12.74 -39.49 24.76
CA GLY A 371 13.78 -40.21 24.01
C GLY A 371 14.58 -41.16 24.92
N ARG A 372 15.11 -40.65 26.03
CA ARG A 372 15.82 -41.47 27.05
C ARG A 372 14.93 -42.57 27.63
N ALA A 373 13.69 -42.26 28.00
CA ALA A 373 12.77 -43.22 28.62
C ALA A 373 12.29 -44.33 27.66
N THR A 374 12.32 -44.09 26.35
CA THR A 374 11.86 -45.06 25.32
C THR A 374 13.00 -45.72 24.54
N GLY A 375 14.27 -45.50 24.94
CA GLY A 375 15.45 -46.02 24.24
C GLY A 375 15.62 -45.48 22.81
N ARG A 376 14.89 -44.42 22.44
CA ARG A 376 14.92 -43.83 21.11
C ARG A 376 16.05 -42.79 20.99
N PRO A 377 16.60 -42.56 19.79
CA PRO A 377 17.43 -41.38 19.56
C PRO A 377 16.67 -40.10 19.96
N GLY A 378 17.42 -39.09 20.40
CA GLY A 378 16.85 -37.84 20.89
C GLY A 378 16.16 -36.99 19.80
N VAL A 379 15.78 -35.76 20.15
CA VAL A 379 15.11 -34.84 19.23
C VAL A 379 15.93 -34.69 17.94
N SER A 380 15.33 -35.06 16.81
CA SER A 380 16.00 -35.05 15.50
C SER A 380 16.18 -33.62 14.98
N ARG A 381 17.05 -33.45 13.98
CA ARG A 381 17.32 -32.12 13.38
C ARG A 381 16.07 -31.55 12.71
N GLU A 382 15.26 -32.41 12.12
CA GLU A 382 14.01 -32.10 11.43
C GLU A 382 12.92 -31.70 12.44
N ALA A 383 12.82 -32.40 13.57
CA ALA A 383 11.94 -32.02 14.66
C ALA A 383 12.33 -30.65 15.27
N LEU A 384 13.63 -30.36 15.37
CA LEU A 384 14.14 -29.07 15.83
C LEU A 384 13.84 -27.93 14.84
N THR A 385 14.05 -28.12 13.53
CA THR A 385 13.75 -27.07 12.53
C THR A 385 12.25 -26.81 12.42
N VAL A 386 11.40 -27.85 12.48
CA VAL A 386 9.94 -27.71 12.56
C VAL A 386 9.54 -26.93 13.82
N LEU A 387 10.10 -27.25 14.99
CA LEU A 387 9.79 -26.52 16.23
C LEU A 387 10.19 -25.03 16.13
N VAL A 388 11.41 -24.73 15.65
CA VAL A 388 11.86 -23.34 15.46
C VAL A 388 10.97 -22.59 14.48
N GLY A 389 10.55 -23.23 13.38
CA GLY A 389 9.59 -22.66 12.42
C GLY A 389 8.23 -22.36 13.05
N LEU A 390 7.68 -23.30 13.83
CA LEU A 390 6.40 -23.11 14.54
C LEU A 390 6.47 -21.97 15.58
N LEU A 391 7.58 -21.86 16.32
CA LEU A 391 7.79 -20.78 17.28
C LEU A 391 7.94 -19.41 16.59
N ALA A 392 8.63 -19.35 15.45
CA ALA A 392 8.74 -18.13 14.65
C ALA A 392 7.38 -17.68 14.08
N VAL A 393 6.56 -18.62 13.60
CA VAL A 393 5.18 -18.35 13.15
C VAL A 393 4.30 -17.89 14.32
N ALA A 394 4.39 -18.54 15.49
CA ALA A 394 3.64 -18.14 16.69
C ALA A 394 4.02 -16.72 17.16
N TRP A 395 5.32 -16.40 17.17
CA TRP A 395 5.82 -15.05 17.47
C TRP A 395 5.24 -14.02 16.48
N ALA A 396 5.31 -14.32 15.18
CA ALA A 396 4.79 -13.42 14.14
C ALA A 396 3.28 -13.18 14.31
N VAL A 397 2.49 -14.24 14.50
CA VAL A 397 1.03 -14.18 14.70
C VAL A 397 0.60 -13.32 15.90
N VAL A 398 1.46 -13.14 16.91
CA VAL A 398 1.20 -12.29 18.09
C VAL A 398 1.76 -10.87 17.93
N VAL A 399 2.98 -10.73 17.39
CA VAL A 399 3.72 -9.45 17.32
C VAL A 399 3.30 -8.61 16.11
N VAL A 400 3.15 -9.20 14.92
CA VAL A 400 2.70 -8.51 13.70
C VAL A 400 1.40 -7.73 13.91
N PRO A 401 0.31 -8.33 14.42
CA PRO A 401 -0.95 -7.59 14.57
C PRO A 401 -0.90 -6.52 15.67
N PHE A 402 -0.06 -6.70 16.71
CA PHE A 402 0.17 -5.65 17.71
C PHE A 402 0.80 -4.40 17.07
N ILE A 403 1.84 -4.59 16.25
CA ILE A 403 2.49 -3.50 15.50
C ILE A 403 1.50 -2.86 14.52
N GLN A 404 0.78 -3.65 13.73
CA GLN A 404 -0.20 -3.15 12.76
C GLN A 404 -1.28 -2.29 13.42
N ALA A 405 -1.94 -2.76 14.48
CA ALA A 405 -3.02 -2.00 15.13
C ALA A 405 -2.52 -0.65 15.68
N ARG A 406 -1.35 -0.64 16.34
CA ARG A 406 -0.75 0.60 16.85
C ARG A 406 -0.33 1.54 15.72
N LEU A 407 0.24 1.02 14.64
CA LEU A 407 0.70 1.80 13.50
C LEU A 407 -0.47 2.41 12.72
N ILE A 408 -1.54 1.65 12.47
CA ILE A 408 -2.74 2.16 11.78
C ILE A 408 -3.40 3.26 12.64
N ASN A 409 -3.54 3.06 13.95
CA ASN A 409 -4.10 4.08 14.86
C ASN A 409 -3.23 5.35 14.91
N LEU A 410 -1.90 5.22 15.04
CA LEU A 410 -0.99 6.37 15.07
C LEU A 410 -0.99 7.15 13.75
N VAL A 411 -0.89 6.43 12.62
CA VAL A 411 -0.85 7.03 11.28
C VAL A 411 -2.17 7.76 11.00
N TRP A 412 -3.31 7.08 11.10
CA TRP A 412 -4.60 7.66 10.70
C TRP A 412 -5.18 8.64 11.72
N GLY A 413 -5.05 8.38 13.02
CA GLY A 413 -5.52 9.28 14.08
C GLY A 413 -4.85 10.66 14.07
N LYS A 414 -3.72 10.81 13.36
CA LYS A 414 -3.03 12.09 13.15
C LYS A 414 -2.90 12.51 11.67
N THR A 415 -3.66 11.90 10.74
CA THR A 415 -3.84 12.38 9.35
C THR A 415 -5.13 13.22 9.25
N GLY A 416 -5.04 14.41 8.63
CA GLY A 416 -6.21 15.25 8.34
C GLY A 416 -5.86 16.65 7.82
N ASN A 417 -6.88 17.49 7.65
CA ASN A 417 -6.80 18.90 7.27
C ASN A 417 -7.77 19.70 8.19
N ARG A 418 -7.88 21.03 8.03
CA ARG A 418 -8.78 21.92 8.79
C ARG A 418 -10.26 21.53 8.71
N HIS A 419 -10.64 20.81 7.65
CA HIS A 419 -12.01 20.39 7.33
C HIS A 419 -12.31 18.91 7.70
N PHE A 420 -11.36 18.00 7.47
CA PHE A 420 -11.53 16.55 7.63
C PHE A 420 -10.43 15.93 8.48
N ARG A 421 -10.76 15.02 9.40
CA ARG A 421 -9.79 14.21 10.15
C ARG A 421 -10.23 12.76 10.17
N PHE A 422 -9.26 11.85 10.08
CA PHE A 422 -9.51 10.43 10.27
C PHE A 422 -9.23 10.05 11.72
N ARG A 423 -10.04 9.13 12.26
CA ARG A 423 -9.80 8.51 13.57
C ARG A 423 -9.89 7.00 13.40
N SER A 424 -8.78 6.32 13.61
CA SER A 424 -8.71 4.86 13.71
C SER A 424 -8.58 4.47 15.17
N ASP A 425 -9.54 3.70 15.66
CA ASP A 425 -9.60 3.20 17.04
C ASP A 425 -9.68 1.66 17.01
N ILE A 426 -8.60 1.03 16.52
CA ILE A 426 -8.47 -0.43 16.48
C ILE A 426 -8.09 -0.94 17.89
N PRO A 427 -8.94 -1.73 18.57
CA PRO A 427 -8.65 -2.26 19.90
C PRO A 427 -7.57 -3.36 19.82
N VAL A 428 -6.32 -2.99 20.11
CA VAL A 428 -5.12 -3.83 19.92
C VAL A 428 -5.28 -5.25 20.49
N LYS A 429 -5.75 -5.39 21.75
CA LYS A 429 -5.98 -6.71 22.39
C LYS A 429 -6.98 -7.57 21.61
N ALA A 430 -8.08 -6.98 21.12
CA ALA A 430 -9.08 -7.71 20.36
C ALA A 430 -8.62 -8.01 18.92
N TYR A 431 -7.82 -7.13 18.32
CA TYR A 431 -7.23 -7.31 16.99
C TYR A 431 -6.17 -8.43 16.98
N THR A 432 -5.25 -8.48 17.95
CA THR A 432 -4.32 -9.62 18.11
C THR A 432 -5.07 -10.91 18.46
N ARG A 433 -6.06 -10.87 19.37
CA ARG A 433 -6.93 -12.03 19.68
C ARG A 433 -7.78 -12.50 18.48
N LEU A 434 -8.05 -11.63 17.50
CA LEU A 434 -8.64 -12.06 16.23
C LEU A 434 -7.60 -12.82 15.40
N HIS A 435 -6.41 -12.28 15.19
CA HIS A 435 -5.36 -12.92 14.39
C HIS A 435 -4.94 -14.29 14.94
N VAL A 436 -4.78 -14.45 16.27
CA VAL A 436 -4.49 -15.75 16.89
C VAL A 436 -5.60 -16.78 16.60
N ARG A 437 -6.88 -16.41 16.79
CA ARG A 437 -8.02 -17.31 16.50
C ARG A 437 -8.18 -17.61 15.00
N LEU A 438 -7.74 -16.72 14.12
CA LEU A 438 -7.72 -16.95 12.68
C LEU A 438 -6.55 -17.85 12.25
N ALA A 439 -5.37 -17.68 12.85
CA ALA A 439 -4.21 -18.56 12.61
C ALA A 439 -4.49 -20.01 13.03
N ILE A 440 -5.12 -20.23 14.19
CA ILE A 440 -5.54 -21.56 14.64
C ILE A 440 -6.52 -22.19 13.63
N ARG A 441 -7.52 -21.45 13.16
CA ARG A 441 -8.46 -21.94 12.12
C ARG A 441 -7.77 -22.19 10.78
N LEU A 442 -6.79 -21.36 10.41
CA LEU A 442 -6.04 -21.52 9.17
C LEU A 442 -5.18 -22.80 9.21
N LEU A 443 -4.53 -23.07 10.34
CA LEU A 443 -3.78 -24.31 10.59
C LEU A 443 -4.70 -25.55 10.54
N LEU A 444 -5.82 -25.53 11.29
CA LEU A 444 -6.80 -26.61 11.34
C LEU A 444 -7.53 -26.87 10.01
N THR A 445 -7.38 -26.01 9.01
CA THR A 445 -8.00 -26.14 7.68
C THR A 445 -6.99 -26.17 6.54
N ALA A 446 -5.71 -26.37 6.83
CA ALA A 446 -4.61 -26.38 5.85
C ALA A 446 -4.65 -25.16 4.89
N GLY A 447 -4.96 -23.98 5.41
CA GLY A 447 -5.09 -22.74 4.63
C GLY A 447 -6.49 -22.42 4.08
N LEU A 448 -7.41 -23.40 4.02
CA LEU A 448 -8.71 -23.23 3.35
C LEU A 448 -9.59 -22.14 3.99
N TYR A 449 -9.45 -21.87 5.30
CA TYR A 449 -10.22 -20.80 5.97
C TYR A 449 -9.81 -19.36 5.58
N TRP A 450 -8.79 -19.18 4.74
CA TRP A 450 -8.25 -17.87 4.35
C TRP A 450 -9.29 -16.79 3.95
N PRO A 451 -10.29 -17.03 3.07
CA PRO A 451 -11.20 -15.96 2.66
C PRO A 451 -12.07 -15.45 3.82
N TRP A 452 -12.59 -16.33 4.69
CA TRP A 452 -13.33 -15.93 5.88
C TRP A 452 -12.45 -15.16 6.88
N ALA A 453 -11.17 -15.49 6.97
CA ALA A 453 -10.20 -14.77 7.80
C ALA A 453 -9.98 -13.33 7.30
N VAL A 454 -9.73 -13.13 6.00
CA VAL A 454 -9.52 -11.80 5.41
C VAL A 454 -10.77 -10.92 5.59
N VAL A 455 -11.97 -11.46 5.38
CA VAL A 455 -13.24 -10.73 5.58
C VAL A 455 -13.41 -10.28 7.04
N GLN A 456 -13.10 -11.14 8.02
CA GLN A 456 -13.16 -10.78 9.45
C GLN A 456 -12.17 -9.67 9.82
N VAL A 457 -10.93 -9.76 9.34
CA VAL A 457 -9.90 -8.74 9.61
C VAL A 457 -10.23 -7.42 8.90
N ARG A 458 -10.70 -7.45 7.65
CA ARG A 458 -11.15 -6.25 6.91
C ARG A 458 -12.34 -5.59 7.62
N ARG A 459 -13.32 -6.38 8.09
CA ARG A 459 -14.47 -5.88 8.88
C ARG A 459 -14.00 -5.13 10.13
N LEU A 460 -13.13 -5.72 10.95
CA LEU A 460 -12.65 -5.08 12.18
C LEU A 460 -11.86 -3.80 11.89
N ARG A 461 -10.93 -3.82 10.93
CA ARG A 461 -10.16 -2.61 10.52
C ARG A 461 -11.07 -1.48 10.04
N MET A 462 -12.10 -1.82 9.27
CA MET A 462 -13.02 -0.83 8.70
C MET A 462 -14.02 -0.30 9.74
N GLN A 463 -14.64 -1.15 10.57
CA GLN A 463 -15.57 -0.69 11.61
C GLN A 463 -14.90 0.15 12.71
N SER A 464 -13.60 -0.06 12.97
CA SER A 464 -12.78 0.79 13.85
C SER A 464 -12.37 2.15 13.24
N LEU A 465 -12.76 2.45 11.99
CA LEU A 465 -12.42 3.70 11.32
C LEU A 465 -13.62 4.66 11.28
N GLN A 466 -13.37 5.90 11.70
CA GLN A 466 -14.30 7.01 11.68
C GLN A 466 -13.75 8.17 10.87
N VAL A 467 -14.64 8.91 10.22
CA VAL A 467 -14.36 10.15 9.52
C VAL A 467 -15.01 11.29 10.27
N TRP A 468 -14.21 12.25 10.72
CA TRP A 468 -14.67 13.43 11.46
C TRP A 468 -14.64 14.63 10.51
N SER A 469 -15.80 15.22 10.22
CA SER A 469 -15.95 16.37 9.31
C SER A 469 -16.43 17.62 10.04
N ARG A 470 -15.88 18.78 9.65
CA ARG A 470 -16.33 20.13 10.06
C ARG A 470 -17.11 20.86 8.97
N VAL A 471 -17.32 20.19 7.84
CA VAL A 471 -18.03 20.68 6.65
C VAL A 471 -19.12 19.67 6.37
N ASP A 472 -20.31 20.12 5.98
CA ASP A 472 -21.33 19.17 5.54
C ASP A 472 -20.85 18.43 4.28
N VAL A 473 -21.17 17.14 4.14
CA VAL A 473 -20.57 16.39 3.04
C VAL A 473 -21.24 16.68 1.70
N ASP A 474 -22.53 16.99 1.68
CA ASP A 474 -23.22 17.31 0.43
C ASP A 474 -22.75 18.70 -0.09
N VAL A 475 -22.42 19.59 0.85
CA VAL A 475 -21.69 20.84 0.57
C VAL A 475 -20.29 20.58 0.01
N MET A 476 -19.50 19.66 0.58
CA MET A 476 -18.22 19.27 -0.05
C MET A 476 -18.44 18.62 -1.43
N LEU A 477 -19.50 17.81 -1.58
CA LEU A 477 -19.81 17.13 -2.83
C LEU A 477 -20.04 18.15 -3.95
N ALA A 478 -20.81 19.21 -3.68
CA ALA A 478 -21.01 20.32 -4.62
C ALA A 478 -19.70 21.06 -4.98
N HIS A 479 -18.82 21.31 -4.00
CA HIS A 479 -17.58 22.08 -4.17
C HIS A 479 -16.40 21.29 -4.80
N TRP A 480 -16.59 20.01 -5.14
CA TRP A 480 -15.57 19.19 -5.79
C TRP A 480 -16.18 18.43 -6.98
N PRO A 481 -15.97 18.88 -8.23
CA PRO A 481 -16.60 18.23 -9.39
C PRO A 481 -16.09 16.81 -9.63
N THR A 482 -16.97 15.95 -10.13
CA THR A 482 -16.66 14.59 -10.61
C THR A 482 -15.82 14.60 -11.88
N THR A 483 -16.01 15.61 -12.73
CA THR A 483 -15.29 15.83 -14.00
C THR A 483 -13.86 16.33 -13.77
N GLN A 484 -13.03 15.50 -13.13
CA GLN A 484 -11.58 15.68 -13.13
C GLN A 484 -11.03 15.18 -14.48
N GLY A 485 -10.44 16.09 -15.26
CA GLY A 485 -9.63 15.74 -16.43
C GLY A 485 -8.45 14.85 -16.04
N ASP A 486 -7.87 14.17 -17.03
CA ASP A 486 -6.81 13.19 -16.76
C ASP A 486 -5.45 13.81 -16.40
N THR A 487 -5.30 15.12 -16.55
CA THR A 487 -4.20 15.89 -15.93
C THR A 487 -4.46 16.09 -14.44
N ALA A 488 -3.46 15.81 -13.60
CA ALA A 488 -3.53 16.12 -12.17
C ALA A 488 -3.75 17.64 -11.98
N PRO A 489 -4.67 18.07 -11.08
CA PRO A 489 -4.99 19.48 -10.92
C PRO A 489 -3.77 20.26 -10.43
N VAL A 490 -3.27 21.15 -11.31
CA VAL A 490 -1.94 21.80 -11.28
C VAL A 490 -1.42 21.92 -9.86
N ALA A 491 -0.39 21.14 -9.56
CA ALA A 491 0.27 21.19 -8.27
C ALA A 491 0.92 22.55 -8.12
N VAL A 492 0.37 23.38 -7.23
CA VAL A 492 1.04 24.60 -6.75
C VAL A 492 2.43 24.20 -6.26
N SER A 493 3.44 24.74 -6.94
CA SER A 493 4.86 24.50 -6.66
C SER A 493 5.18 24.87 -5.20
N PRO A 494 5.93 24.03 -4.47
CA PRO A 494 6.43 24.38 -3.14
C PRO A 494 7.62 25.34 -3.28
N VAL A 495 7.32 26.61 -3.56
CA VAL A 495 8.22 27.72 -3.25
C VAL A 495 8.30 27.85 -1.73
N SER A 496 9.41 28.40 -1.21
CA SER A 496 9.73 28.60 0.21
C SER A 496 9.78 27.33 1.08
N VAL A 497 10.78 26.48 0.83
CA VAL A 497 11.73 26.10 1.89
C VAL A 497 13.16 26.22 1.33
N MET A 498 13.63 27.46 1.20
CA MET A 498 15.04 27.76 1.47
C MET A 498 15.21 27.92 2.99
N PRO A 499 16.40 27.71 3.55
CA PRO A 499 16.74 28.33 4.82
C PRO A 499 16.76 29.85 4.61
N ASP A 500 16.16 30.61 5.54
CA ASP A 500 16.27 32.07 5.48
C ASP A 500 17.73 32.53 5.65
N GLU A 501 17.99 33.73 5.12
CA GLU A 501 19.30 34.29 4.84
C GLU A 501 20.21 34.37 6.08
N ILE A 502 21.52 34.17 5.88
CA ILE A 502 22.52 34.66 6.83
C ILE A 502 22.39 36.19 6.86
N PRO A 503 22.05 36.83 7.99
CA PRO A 503 21.83 38.26 8.02
C PRO A 503 23.13 39.00 7.69
N SER A 504 23.07 39.87 6.67
CA SER A 504 24.19 40.72 6.29
C SER A 504 24.46 41.75 7.40
N ALA A 505 25.74 42.00 7.68
CA ALA A 505 26.18 42.71 8.88
C ALA A 505 25.71 44.18 8.99
N SER A 506 25.10 44.75 7.94
CA SER A 506 24.54 46.10 7.92
C SER A 506 23.23 46.24 8.71
N SER A 507 22.46 45.18 8.92
CA SER A 507 21.14 45.28 9.59
C SER A 507 21.21 45.46 11.11
N LEU A 508 22.35 45.14 11.74
CA LEU A 508 22.49 45.14 13.21
C LEU A 508 22.72 46.52 13.83
N GLN A 509 23.11 47.54 13.05
CA GLN A 509 23.30 48.91 13.57
C GLN A 509 22.00 49.70 13.75
N GLN A 510 20.88 49.26 13.17
CA GLN A 510 19.62 50.05 13.19
C GLN A 510 18.68 49.71 14.36
N VAL A 511 18.97 48.67 15.14
CA VAL A 511 18.12 48.18 16.25
C VAL A 511 18.62 48.64 17.63
N SER A 512 19.90 49.03 17.75
CA SER A 512 20.52 49.47 19.02
C SER A 512 20.04 50.85 19.52
N GLY A 513 19.29 51.61 18.71
CA GLY A 513 18.83 52.95 19.04
C GLY A 513 17.61 53.05 19.97
N LEU A 514 16.88 51.96 20.22
CA LEU A 514 15.54 51.99 20.84
C LEU A 514 15.45 51.54 22.31
N TYR A 515 16.58 51.25 22.97
CA TYR A 515 16.62 51.01 24.42
C TYR A 515 17.44 52.09 25.14
N LYS A 516 16.80 53.22 25.46
CA LYS A 516 17.36 54.28 26.31
C LYS A 516 16.30 54.93 27.19
N VAL A 517 16.59 54.99 28.49
CA VAL A 517 15.99 55.85 29.53
C VAL A 517 14.49 55.68 29.84
N ARG A 518 14.19 54.90 30.88
CA ARG A 518 13.59 55.32 32.17
C ARG A 518 13.76 54.16 33.17
N ALA A 519 14.20 54.31 34.43
CA ALA A 519 14.31 55.49 35.31
C ALA A 519 12.97 56.18 35.60
#